data_AF-A0A8J7B1R2-F1
#
_entry.id   AF-A0A8J7B1R2-F1
#
_cell.length_a   1.000
_cell.length_b   1.000
_cell.length_c   1.000
_cell.angle_alpha   90.00
_cell.angle_beta   90.00
_cell.angle_gamma   90.00
#
_symmetry.space_group_name_H-M   'P 1'
#
loop_
_entity.id
_entity.type
_entity.pdbx_description
1 polymer ?
#
loop_
_entity_poly.entity_id
_entity_poly.type
_entity_poly.pdbx_seq_one_letter_code
_entity_poly.pdbx_strand_id
1 'polypeptide(L)' 'MTQGSDRPRRTVHAAASRKHCKDMADRYRWKLVDAKLNGDKILPVDCEFEGDAQFPNYMEDD' A
#
# COMPACT_ATOMS: atom_id res chain seq x y z
N MET A 1 26.26 0.52 14.07
CA MET A 1 25.62 0.95 12.81
C MET A 1 24.16 1.27 13.10
N THR A 2 23.86 2.45 13.64
CA THR A 2 22.48 2.84 13.95
C THR A 2 22.10 3.99 13.04
N GLN A 3 21.79 3.66 11.79
CA GLN A 3 21.10 4.61 10.93
C GLN A 3 19.69 4.79 11.49
N GLY A 4 19.51 5.90 12.22
CA GLY A 4 18.21 6.48 12.45
C GLY A 4 17.58 6.78 11.09
N SER A 5 16.62 5.96 10.70
CA SER A 5 15.59 6.39 9.76
C SER A 5 14.33 6.57 10.58
N ASP A 6 14.16 7.77 11.12
CA ASP A 6 12.85 8.34 11.45
C ASP A 6 12.10 8.64 10.14
N ARG A 7 12.10 7.68 9.21
CA ARG A 7 11.19 7.70 8.08
C ARG A 7 9.99 6.88 8.52
N PRO A 8 8.77 7.41 8.40
CA PRO A 8 7.59 6.58 8.61
C PRO A 8 7.76 5.35 7.72
N ARG A 9 7.53 4.16 8.27
CA ARG A 9 7.51 2.93 7.47
C ARG A 9 6.53 3.13 6.32
N ARG A 10 6.84 2.55 5.17
CA ARG A 10 5.96 2.62 4.01
C ARG A 10 5.91 1.28 3.32
N THR A 11 4.72 0.95 2.85
CA THR A 11 4.43 -0.29 2.14
C THR A 11 3.83 0.05 0.79
N VAL A 12 4.24 -0.69 -0.25
CA VAL A 12 3.76 -0.49 -1.61
C VAL A 12 2.88 -1.65 -2.02
N HIS A 13 1.68 -1.36 -2.54
CA HIS A 13 0.80 -2.35 -3.15
C HIS A 13 0.43 -1.92 -4.56
N ALA A 14 0.48 -2.85 -5.51
CA ALA A 14 0.10 -2.59 -6.89
C ALA A 14 -1.43 -2.60 -7.05
N ALA A 15 -1.95 -1.74 -7.93
CA ALA A 15 -3.37 -1.59 -8.21
C ALA A 15 -3.65 -1.31 -9.69
N ALA A 16 -4.88 -1.60 -10.10
CA ALA A 16 -5.35 -1.36 -11.46
C ALA A 16 -5.47 0.15 -11.80
N SER A 17 -5.75 0.99 -10.80
CA SER A 17 -5.83 2.45 -11.00
C SER A 17 -5.64 3.21 -9.69
N ARG A 18 -5.37 4.52 -9.77
CA ARG A 18 -5.24 5.39 -8.58
C ARG A 18 -6.48 5.41 -7.71
N LYS A 19 -7.67 5.21 -8.30
CA LYS A 19 -8.92 5.10 -7.55
C LYS A 19 -8.91 3.87 -6.64
N HIS A 20 -8.43 2.73 -7.14
CA HIS A 20 -8.30 1.51 -6.33
C HIS A 20 -7.34 1.70 -5.15
N CYS A 21 -6.26 2.49 -5.30
CA CYS A 21 -5.40 2.86 -4.17
C CYS A 21 -6.19 3.54 -3.05
N LYS A 22 -7.06 4.48 -3.41
CA LYS A 22 -7.91 5.21 -2.45
C LYS A 22 -8.95 4.29 -1.82
N ASP A 23 -9.62 3.47 -2.62
CA ASP A 23 -10.64 2.53 -2.14
C ASP A 23 -10.03 1.50 -1.17
N MET A 24 -8.78 1.06 -1.41
CA MET A 24 -8.03 0.21 -0.48
C MET A 24 -7.66 0.94 0.81
N ALA A 25 -7.15 2.17 0.70
CA ALA A 25 -6.88 3.02 1.87
C ALA A 25 -8.14 3.18 2.74
N ASP A 26 -9.27 3.50 2.14
CA ASP A 26 -10.52 3.71 2.86
C ASP A 26 -11.05 2.39 3.48
N ARG A 27 -10.98 1.27 2.74
CA ARG A 27 -11.45 -0.04 3.21
C ARG A 27 -10.63 -0.56 4.40
N TYR A 28 -9.31 -0.49 4.31
CA TYR A 28 -8.41 -1.01 5.34
C TYR A 28 -7.93 0.05 6.34
N ARG A 29 -8.45 1.27 6.22
CA ARG A 29 -8.03 2.46 6.98
C ARG A 29 -6.52 2.71 6.93
N TRP A 30 -5.92 2.45 5.77
CA TRP A 30 -4.54 2.81 5.49
C TRP A 30 -4.46 4.26 5.00
N LYS A 31 -3.33 4.89 5.24
CA LYS A 31 -3.07 6.25 4.76
C LYS A 31 -2.28 6.20 3.47
N LEU A 32 -2.93 6.53 2.35
CA LEU A 32 -2.27 6.63 1.06
C LEU A 32 -1.32 7.85 1.06
N VAL A 33 -0.04 7.60 0.81
CA VAL A 33 1.03 8.60 0.73
C VAL A 33 1.24 9.06 -0.72
N ASP A 34 1.31 8.11 -1.65
CA ASP A 34 1.49 8.38 -3.07
C ASP A 34 0.86 7.29 -3.95
N ALA A 35 0.59 7.62 -5.21
CA ALA A 35 0.13 6.68 -6.22
C ALA A 35 0.75 6.99 -7.59
N LYS A 36 1.75 6.20 -7.98
CA LYS A 36 2.54 6.42 -9.20
C LYS A 36 2.28 5.33 -10.24
N LEU A 37 2.47 5.67 -11.52
CA LEU A 37 2.41 4.66 -12.58
C LEU A 37 3.72 3.86 -12.57
N ASN A 38 3.63 2.53 -12.62
CA ASN A 38 4.78 1.62 -12.62
C ASN A 38 5.06 1.01 -14.01
N GLY A 39 4.15 1.20 -14.98
CA GLY A 39 4.29 0.69 -16.35
C GLY A 39 3.87 -0.77 -16.55
N ASP A 40 3.33 -1.42 -15.51
CA ASP A 40 2.76 -2.76 -15.61
C ASP A 40 1.46 -2.75 -16.45
N LYS A 41 1.16 -3.85 -17.14
CA LYS A 41 -0.02 -3.94 -18.01
C LYS A 41 -1.29 -4.33 -17.26
N ILE A 42 -1.16 -4.98 -16.11
CA ILE A 42 -2.27 -5.54 -15.31
C ILE A 42 -2.52 -4.63 -14.11
N LEU A 43 -1.47 -4.27 -13.37
CA LEU A 43 -1.54 -3.38 -12.21
C LEU A 43 -0.64 -2.15 -12.41
N PRO A 44 -1.02 -1.22 -13.30
CA PRO A 44 -0.17 -0.11 -13.75
C PRO A 44 0.16 0.92 -12.66
N VAL A 45 -0.39 0.79 -11.45
CA VAL A 45 -0.24 1.78 -10.38
C VAL A 45 0.38 1.15 -9.14
N ASP A 46 1.45 1.75 -8.62
CA ASP A 46 1.98 1.47 -7.30
C ASP A 46 1.35 2.45 -6.29
N CYS A 47 0.63 1.91 -5.30
CA CYS A 47 0.06 2.64 -4.17
C CYS A 47 1.02 2.57 -2.98
N GLU A 48 1.58 3.69 -2.54
CA GLU A 48 2.44 3.78 -1.36
C GLU A 48 1.59 4.19 -0.15
N PHE A 49 1.61 3.39 0.92
CA PHE A 49 0.88 3.65 2.16
C PHE A 49 1.84 3.92 3.32
N GLU A 50 1.38 4.70 4.30
CA GLU A 50 2.10 4.97 5.55
C GLU A 50 1.91 3.81 6.53
N GLY A 51 2.99 3.43 7.21
CA GLY A 51 3.04 2.33 8.16
C GLY A 51 3.24 0.97 7.49
N ASP A 52 2.83 -0.07 8.22
CA ASP A 52 2.82 -1.47 7.79
C ASP A 52 1.40 -1.82 7.27
N ALA A 53 1.09 -1.47 6.01
CA ALA A 53 -0.19 -1.84 5.41
C ALA A 53 -0.17 -3.33 5.00
N GLN A 54 -0.68 -4.20 5.85
CA GLN A 54 -0.80 -5.64 5.58
C GLN A 54 -2.24 -6.05 5.40
N PHE A 55 -2.53 -6.81 4.35
CA PHE A 55 -3.84 -7.40 4.17
C PHE A 55 -4.18 -8.30 5.37
N PRO A 56 -5.41 -8.24 5.89
CA PRO A 56 -5.82 -9.15 6.94
C PRO A 56 -5.71 -10.59 6.42
N ASN A 57 -5.13 -11.47 7.22
CA ASN A 57 -5.06 -12.88 6.90
C ASN A 57 -6.43 -13.51 7.19
N TYR A 58 -7.16 -13.89 6.15
CA TYR A 58 -8.49 -14.52 6.28
C TYR A 58 -8.41 -16.05 6.41
N MET A 59 -7.21 -16.64 6.56
CA MET A 59 -7.02 -18.09 6.74
C MET A 59 -6.94 -18.52 8.22
N GLU A 60 -7.57 -17.78 9.14
CA GLU A 60 -7.65 -18.13 10.56
C GLU A 60 -9.09 -18.36 11.03
N ASP A 61 -9.96 -18.91 10.18
CA ASP A 61 -11.25 -19.44 10.60
C ASP A 61 -11.31 -20.94 10.22
N ASP A 62 -11.48 -21.76 11.25
CA ASP A 62 -11.45 -23.23 11.39
C ASP A 62 -12.42 -24.00 10.47
#